data_AF-A0A3A9VJQ7-F1
#
_entry.id   AF-A0A3A9VJQ7-F1
#
_cell.length_a   1.000
_cell.length_b   1.000
_cell.length_c   1.000
_cell.angle_alpha   90.00
_cell.angle_beta   90.00
_cell.angle_gamma   90.00
#
_symmetry.space_group_name_H-M   'P 1'
#
loop_
_entity.id
_entity.type
_entity.pdbx_description
1 polymer ?
#
loop_
_entity_poly.entity_id
_entity_poly.type
_entity_poly.pdbx_seq_one_letter_code
_entity_poly.pdbx_strand_id
1 'polypeptide(L)'
;MFTTPTFNKFRNCEFIQYLNDIKQIVNRRDPRVLKVVPQAYVLNEQLTALENVYKNQLGSTITQELEALDKRRDLAIIGIRAVAEGNTNHFDPAKRAAGEELLKSIDKYGSPICRQNYLAETVTIQNLTNDWHSVLILQGALAILGLTDWAGELKESNDAFNRKYLERNEEYVVDSKVNVTELRDKAKESFILLIDHITAHGTLTLLEKYAVVVKEINTITEQYNTMVAKRGSTKINLVDINVKEEVIQE
;
A
#
# COMPACT_ATOMS: atom_id res chain seq x y z
N MET A 1 -1.38 -1.92 -38.91
CA MET A 1 -2.28 -0.98 -38.20
C MET A 1 -2.56 -1.54 -36.81
N PHE A 2 -2.65 -0.68 -35.80
CA PHE A 2 -2.94 -1.12 -34.43
C PHE A 2 -4.44 -1.31 -34.19
N THR A 3 -4.80 -2.33 -33.41
CA THR A 3 -6.15 -2.53 -32.89
C THR A 3 -6.41 -1.54 -31.77
N THR A 4 -7.58 -0.90 -31.76
CA THR A 4 -7.91 0.12 -30.74
C THR A 4 -8.32 -0.53 -29.41
N PRO A 5 -7.63 -0.25 -28.29
CA PRO A 5 -8.05 -0.70 -26.98
C PRO A 5 -9.31 0.05 -26.49
N THR A 6 -10.25 -0.67 -25.88
CA THR A 6 -11.49 -0.12 -25.32
C THR A 6 -11.28 0.40 -23.90
N PHE A 7 -10.35 1.35 -23.72
CA PHE A 7 -9.92 1.84 -22.40
C PHE A 7 -11.03 2.33 -21.47
N ASN A 8 -12.10 2.88 -22.03
CA ASN A 8 -13.28 3.30 -21.25
C ASN A 8 -13.99 2.14 -20.55
N LYS A 9 -13.80 0.90 -21.02
CA LYS A 9 -14.35 -0.32 -20.42
C LYS A 9 -13.39 -0.99 -19.43
N PHE A 10 -12.13 -0.57 -19.36
CA PHE A 10 -11.10 -1.20 -18.52
C PHE A 10 -11.17 -0.64 -17.11
N ARG A 11 -11.26 -1.52 -16.10
CA ARG A 11 -11.07 -1.15 -14.68
C ARG A 11 -9.64 -0.66 -14.44
N ASN A 12 -9.35 -0.03 -13.31
CA ASN A 12 -8.01 0.50 -13.02
C ASN A 12 -6.92 -0.57 -13.06
N CYS A 13 -7.13 -1.73 -12.43
CA CYS A 13 -6.20 -2.86 -12.52
C CYS A 13 -5.99 -3.35 -13.96
N GLU A 14 -7.06 -3.50 -14.73
CA GLU A 14 -6.99 -3.99 -16.12
C GLU A 14 -6.25 -3.00 -17.02
N PHE A 15 -6.47 -1.71 -16.81
CA PHE A 15 -5.77 -0.65 -17.53
C PHE A 15 -4.28 -0.63 -17.20
N ILE A 16 -3.93 -0.71 -15.91
CA ILE A 16 -2.53 -0.77 -15.46
C ILE A 16 -1.83 -2.02 -15.99
N GLN A 17 -2.47 -3.19 -15.88
CA GLN A 17 -1.88 -4.44 -16.35
C GLN A 17 -1.69 -4.42 -17.87
N TYR A 18 -2.67 -3.94 -18.63
CA TYR A 18 -2.53 -3.78 -20.08
C TYR A 18 -1.31 -2.93 -20.45
N LEU A 19 -1.13 -1.76 -19.82
CA LEU A 19 0.02 -0.89 -20.10
C LEU A 19 1.36 -1.53 -19.66
N ASN A 20 1.36 -2.31 -18.58
CA ASN A 20 2.52 -3.12 -18.20
C ASN A 20 2.87 -4.15 -19.28
N ASP A 21 1.89 -4.84 -19.84
CA ASP A 21 2.10 -5.81 -20.91
C ASP A 21 2.68 -5.13 -22.16
N ILE A 22 2.17 -3.93 -22.52
CA ILE A 22 2.72 -3.11 -23.60
C ILE A 22 4.19 -2.73 -23.34
N LYS A 23 4.49 -2.24 -22.12
CA LYS A 23 5.87 -1.93 -21.69
C LYS A 23 6.79 -3.14 -21.83
N GLN A 24 6.34 -4.32 -21.40
CA GLN A 24 7.12 -5.56 -21.53
C GLN A 24 7.38 -5.95 -22.99
N ILE A 25 6.37 -5.84 -23.85
CA ILE A 25 6.52 -6.09 -25.30
C ILE A 25 7.60 -5.17 -25.88
N VAL A 26 7.51 -3.86 -25.62
CA VAL A 26 8.44 -2.87 -26.17
C VAL A 26 9.86 -3.07 -25.62
N ASN A 27 10.00 -3.36 -24.32
CA ASN A 27 11.31 -3.62 -23.70
C ASN A 27 11.99 -4.88 -24.26
N ARG A 28 11.24 -5.96 -24.46
CA ARG A 28 11.77 -7.20 -25.05
C ARG A 28 12.27 -7.03 -26.48
N ARG A 29 11.79 -6.00 -27.18
CA ARG A 29 12.12 -5.68 -28.57
C ARG A 29 13.16 -4.56 -28.70
N ASP A 30 13.72 -4.14 -27.56
CA ASP A 30 14.66 -3.03 -27.38
C ASP A 30 14.11 -1.68 -27.88
N PRO A 31 13.73 -0.77 -26.97
CA PRO A 31 13.23 0.55 -27.32
C PRO A 31 14.22 1.38 -28.17
N ARG A 32 15.53 1.13 -28.06
CA ARG A 32 16.57 1.80 -28.87
C ARG A 32 16.50 1.34 -30.31
N VAL A 33 16.34 0.03 -30.51
CA VAL A 33 16.21 -0.59 -31.84
C VAL A 33 14.92 -0.16 -32.53
N LEU A 34 13.86 0.04 -31.76
CA LEU A 34 12.57 0.56 -32.24
C LEU A 34 12.56 2.09 -32.44
N LYS A 35 13.58 2.80 -31.91
CA LYS A 35 13.70 4.27 -31.90
C LYS A 35 12.58 4.97 -31.11
N VAL A 36 12.13 4.36 -30.02
CA VAL A 36 11.03 4.86 -29.17
C VAL A 36 11.40 5.03 -27.70
N VAL A 37 12.69 5.16 -27.39
CA VAL A 37 13.18 5.35 -26.01
C VAL A 37 12.46 6.50 -25.28
N PRO A 38 12.28 7.71 -25.87
CA PRO A 38 11.59 8.80 -25.19
C PRO A 38 10.13 8.45 -24.85
N GLN A 39 9.41 7.82 -25.77
CA GLN A 39 8.01 7.47 -25.60
C GLN A 39 7.85 6.34 -24.57
N ALA A 40 8.74 5.35 -24.59
CA ALA A 40 8.77 4.29 -23.60
C ALA A 40 9.06 4.82 -22.18
N TYR A 41 9.94 5.81 -22.06
CA TYR A 41 10.22 6.49 -20.79
C TYR A 41 8.98 7.22 -20.25
N VAL A 42 8.35 8.05 -21.09
CA VAL A 42 7.14 8.81 -20.69
C VAL A 42 6.00 7.88 -20.29
N LEU A 43 5.74 6.81 -21.06
CA LEU A 43 4.72 5.82 -20.70
C LEU A 43 5.02 5.16 -19.34
N ASN A 44 6.29 4.84 -19.08
CA ASN A 44 6.69 4.25 -17.82
C ASN A 44 6.47 5.20 -16.63
N GLU A 45 6.77 6.49 -16.77
CA GLU A 45 6.49 7.48 -15.73
C GLU A 45 4.99 7.55 -15.40
N GLN A 46 4.13 7.62 -16.43
CA GLN A 46 2.67 7.65 -16.21
C GLN A 46 2.14 6.35 -15.59
N LEU A 47 2.71 5.21 -15.98
CA LEU A 47 2.35 3.91 -15.42
C LEU A 47 2.73 3.79 -13.94
N THR A 48 3.94 4.22 -13.56
CA THR A 48 4.37 4.24 -12.16
C THR A 48 3.49 5.17 -11.32
N ALA A 49 3.10 6.34 -11.84
CA ALA A 49 2.17 7.23 -11.15
C ALA A 49 0.81 6.56 -10.91
N LEU A 50 0.25 5.86 -11.91
CA LEU A 50 -1.01 5.11 -11.78
C LEU A 50 -0.91 3.95 -10.78
N GLU A 51 0.19 3.19 -10.81
CA GLU A 51 0.41 2.06 -9.89
C GLU A 51 0.46 2.51 -8.44
N ASN A 52 1.11 3.64 -8.15
CA ASN A 52 1.18 4.19 -6.80
C ASN A 52 -0.22 4.53 -6.26
N VAL A 53 -1.02 5.24 -7.04
CA VAL A 53 -2.40 5.60 -6.62
C VAL A 53 -3.28 4.36 -6.50
N TYR A 54 -3.14 3.39 -7.41
CA TYR A 54 -3.93 2.16 -7.35
C TYR A 54 -3.59 1.33 -6.10
N LYS A 55 -2.33 1.28 -5.69
CA LYS A 55 -1.92 0.64 -4.42
C LYS A 55 -2.54 1.34 -3.21
N ASN A 56 -2.51 2.67 -3.18
CA ASN A 56 -3.11 3.44 -2.10
C ASN A 56 -4.63 3.18 -1.99
N GLN A 57 -5.33 3.11 -3.14
CA GLN A 57 -6.76 2.80 -3.21
C GLN A 57 -7.15 1.39 -2.74
N LEU A 58 -6.26 0.40 -2.88
CA LEU A 58 -6.52 -0.98 -2.46
C LEU A 58 -6.43 -1.20 -0.93
N GLY A 59 -6.00 -0.17 -0.20
CA GLY A 59 -5.76 -0.21 1.23
C GLY A 59 -4.34 0.28 1.48
N SER A 60 -4.21 1.43 2.14
CA SER A 60 -2.91 1.99 2.50
C SER A 60 -2.15 0.93 3.30
N THR A 61 -1.07 0.40 2.69
CA THR A 61 -0.15 -0.55 3.36
C THR A 61 0.37 0.09 4.65
N ILE A 62 0.47 1.42 4.67
CA ILE A 62 0.83 2.22 5.84
C ILE A 62 -0.18 2.04 6.98
N THR A 63 -1.49 1.87 6.72
CA THR A 63 -2.47 1.58 7.77
C THR A 63 -2.21 0.23 8.44
N GLN A 64 -1.92 -0.82 7.67
CA GLN A 64 -1.60 -2.15 8.24
C GLN A 64 -0.29 -2.12 9.02
N GLU A 65 0.74 -1.43 8.49
CA GLU A 65 2.01 -1.25 9.19
C GLU A 65 1.85 -0.42 10.47
N LEU A 66 0.97 0.58 10.48
CA LEU A 66 0.63 1.36 11.68
C LEU A 66 -0.05 0.51 12.74
N GLU A 67 -1.05 -0.30 12.38
CA GLU A 67 -1.72 -1.21 13.31
C GLU A 67 -0.74 -2.22 13.93
N ALA A 68 0.21 -2.72 13.14
CA ALA A 68 1.25 -3.62 13.63
C ALA A 68 2.21 -2.92 14.60
N LEU A 69 2.65 -1.70 14.29
CA LEU A 69 3.51 -0.89 15.16
C LEU A 69 2.78 -0.49 16.45
N ASP A 70 1.51 -0.14 16.35
CA ASP A 70 0.65 0.18 17.48
C ASP A 70 0.56 -0.99 18.46
N LYS A 71 0.23 -2.17 17.93
CA LYS A 71 0.21 -3.42 18.70
C LYS A 71 1.56 -3.75 19.34
N ARG A 72 2.68 -3.46 18.66
CA ARG A 72 4.04 -3.66 19.19
C ARG A 72 4.27 -2.80 20.43
N ARG A 73 3.87 -1.51 20.40
CA ARG A 73 3.96 -0.59 21.55
C ARG A 73 3.07 -1.02 22.70
N ASP A 74 1.81 -1.37 22.40
CA ASP A 74 0.83 -1.85 23.37
C ASP A 74 1.37 -3.05 24.15
N LEU A 75 1.88 -4.05 23.44
CA LEU A 75 2.42 -5.26 24.06
C LEU A 75 3.64 -4.97 24.93
N ALA A 76 4.51 -4.05 24.50
CA ALA A 76 5.68 -3.65 25.28
C ALA A 76 5.26 -2.98 26.60
N ILE A 77 4.37 -1.98 26.58
CA ILE A 77 3.94 -1.30 27.81
C ILE A 77 3.10 -2.20 28.72
N ILE A 78 2.23 -3.06 28.16
CA ILE A 78 1.46 -4.05 28.91
C ILE A 78 2.41 -5.02 29.62
N GLY A 79 3.40 -5.54 28.91
CA GLY A 79 4.35 -6.50 29.47
C GLY A 79 5.24 -5.89 30.57
N ILE A 80 5.76 -4.68 30.35
CA ILE A 80 6.55 -3.96 31.37
C ILE A 80 5.72 -3.77 32.64
N ARG A 81 4.47 -3.31 32.50
CA ARG A 81 3.56 -3.12 33.65
C ARG A 81 3.30 -4.44 34.37
N ALA A 82 3.01 -5.52 33.64
CA ALA A 82 2.76 -6.83 34.23
C ALA A 82 3.97 -7.38 35.01
N VAL A 83 5.19 -7.18 34.50
CA VAL A 83 6.42 -7.58 35.22
C VAL A 83 6.60 -6.73 36.49
N ALA A 84 6.36 -5.42 36.42
CA ALA A 84 6.45 -4.54 37.59
C ALA A 84 5.40 -4.92 38.66
N GLU A 85 4.13 -5.14 38.26
CA GLU A 85 3.05 -5.64 39.12
C GLU A 85 3.42 -6.96 39.79
N GLY A 86 3.91 -7.95 39.03
CA GLY A 86 4.34 -9.22 39.59
C GLY A 86 5.46 -9.09 40.62
N ASN A 87 6.39 -8.13 40.42
CA ASN A 87 7.52 -7.93 41.33
C ASN A 87 7.17 -7.20 42.62
N THR A 88 6.03 -6.51 42.71
CA THR A 88 5.57 -5.91 43.99
C THR A 88 5.38 -6.94 45.10
N ASN A 89 5.15 -8.21 44.76
CA ASN A 89 4.99 -9.32 45.69
C ASN A 89 6.21 -10.26 45.75
N HIS A 90 7.33 -9.87 45.15
CA HIS A 90 8.54 -10.71 45.09
C HIS A 90 9.17 -10.89 46.49
N PHE A 91 9.86 -12.01 46.75
CA PHE A 91 10.50 -12.27 48.06
C PHE A 91 11.67 -11.32 48.35
N ASP A 92 12.44 -10.97 47.32
CA ASP A 92 13.51 -9.97 47.35
C ASP A 92 12.96 -8.54 47.51
N PRO A 93 13.27 -7.83 48.62
CA PRO A 93 12.81 -6.48 48.87
C PRO A 93 13.29 -5.46 47.82
N ALA A 94 14.47 -5.64 47.21
CA ALA A 94 14.96 -4.72 46.19
C ALA A 94 14.09 -4.76 44.93
N LYS A 95 13.64 -5.96 44.55
CA LYS A 95 12.71 -6.14 43.42
C LYS A 95 11.32 -5.61 43.71
N ARG A 96 10.83 -5.74 44.95
CA ARG A 96 9.55 -5.13 45.36
C ARG A 96 9.58 -3.61 45.19
N ALA A 97 10.59 -2.96 45.77
CA ALA A 97 10.76 -1.52 45.67
C ALA A 97 10.91 -1.05 44.21
N ALA A 98 11.68 -1.78 43.39
CA ALA A 98 11.80 -1.49 41.96
C ALA A 98 10.46 -1.60 41.22
N GLY A 99 9.64 -2.62 41.53
CA GLY A 99 8.30 -2.77 40.95
C GLY A 99 7.39 -1.61 41.31
N GLU A 100 7.36 -1.21 42.58
CA GLU A 100 6.57 -0.07 43.06
C GLU A 100 6.97 1.25 42.38
N GLU A 101 8.27 1.53 42.24
CA GLU A 101 8.76 2.75 41.59
C GLU A 101 8.39 2.80 40.10
N LEU A 102 8.51 1.68 39.37
CA LEU A 102 8.10 1.63 37.96
C LEU A 102 6.59 1.80 37.79
N LEU A 103 5.77 1.17 38.63
CA LEU A 103 4.32 1.34 38.55
C LEU A 103 3.90 2.77 38.84
N LYS A 104 4.48 3.38 39.86
CA LYS A 104 4.24 4.80 40.17
C LYS A 104 4.63 5.70 38.99
N SER A 105 5.74 5.40 38.32
CA SER A 105 6.17 6.12 37.11
C SER A 105 5.19 5.94 35.95
N ILE A 106 4.67 4.73 35.73
CA ILE A 106 3.68 4.45 34.67
C ILE A 106 2.36 5.15 34.99
N ASP A 107 1.84 4.98 36.20
CA ASP A 107 0.53 5.48 36.62
C ASP A 107 0.49 7.02 36.68
N LYS A 108 1.63 7.70 36.83
CA LYS A 108 1.78 9.17 36.68
C LYS A 108 1.24 9.68 35.34
N TYR A 109 1.32 8.88 34.28
CA TYR A 109 0.86 9.25 32.93
C TYR A 109 -0.59 8.80 32.62
N GLY A 110 -1.29 8.24 33.61
CA GLY A 110 -2.69 7.82 33.48
C GLY A 110 -2.87 6.40 32.93
N SER A 111 -4.10 5.89 33.03
CA SER A 111 -4.41 4.48 32.77
C SER A 111 -5.63 4.26 31.87
N PRO A 112 -5.62 3.26 30.96
CA PRO A 112 -4.44 2.52 30.45
C PRO A 112 -3.77 3.27 29.29
N ILE A 113 -2.43 3.35 29.28
CA ILE A 113 -1.66 4.00 28.19
C ILE A 113 -2.00 3.38 26.83
N CYS A 114 -2.06 2.05 26.73
CA CYS A 114 -2.44 1.30 25.52
C CYS A 114 -3.89 1.49 25.04
N ARG A 115 -4.70 2.27 25.75
CA ARG A 115 -6.07 2.64 25.31
C ARG A 115 -6.18 4.11 24.93
N GLN A 116 -5.09 4.84 24.99
CA GLN A 116 -5.05 6.22 24.53
C GLN A 116 -5.18 6.24 22.99
N ASN A 117 -5.63 7.37 22.45
CA ASN A 117 -5.53 7.57 21.00
C ASN A 117 -4.05 7.72 20.61
N TYR A 118 -3.72 7.42 19.35
CA TYR A 118 -2.36 7.39 18.82
C TYR A 118 -1.49 8.59 19.18
N LEU A 119 -2.03 9.81 19.13
CA LEU A 119 -1.26 11.02 19.43
C LEU A 119 -0.96 11.12 20.93
N ALA A 120 -1.97 10.88 21.77
CA ALA A 120 -1.81 10.90 23.22
C ALA A 120 -0.84 9.81 23.69
N GLU A 121 -1.00 8.59 23.19
CA GLU A 121 -0.11 7.46 23.51
C GLU A 121 1.34 7.76 23.10
N THR A 122 1.55 8.31 21.91
CA THR A 122 2.88 8.67 21.40
C THR A 122 3.60 9.64 22.32
N VAL A 123 2.90 10.70 22.76
CA VAL A 123 3.45 11.70 23.68
C VAL A 123 3.69 11.10 25.06
N THR A 124 2.75 10.29 25.54
CA THR A 124 2.85 9.61 26.83
C THR A 124 4.06 8.68 26.88
N ILE A 125 4.21 7.77 25.92
CA ILE A 125 5.33 6.84 25.85
C ILE A 125 6.66 7.58 25.69
N GLN A 126 6.69 8.65 24.88
CA GLN A 126 7.89 9.46 24.71
C GLN A 126 8.35 10.08 26.03
N ASN A 127 7.42 10.66 26.80
CA ASN A 127 7.75 11.25 28.10
C ASN A 127 8.13 10.19 29.14
N LEU A 128 7.40 9.06 29.18
CA LEU A 128 7.69 7.95 30.08
C LEU A 128 9.08 7.37 29.85
N THR A 129 9.43 7.08 28.59
CA THR A 129 10.76 6.54 28.24
C THR A 129 11.88 7.56 28.48
N ASN A 130 11.62 8.86 28.33
CA ASN A 130 12.55 9.91 28.71
C ASN A 130 12.77 9.98 30.23
N ASP A 131 11.71 9.86 31.04
CA ASP A 131 11.81 9.78 32.51
C ASP A 131 12.64 8.55 32.91
N TRP A 132 12.38 7.38 32.32
CA TRP A 132 13.16 6.16 32.55
C TRP A 132 14.62 6.29 32.15
N HIS A 133 14.93 7.08 31.12
CA HIS A 133 16.30 7.35 30.70
C HIS A 133 16.98 8.44 31.54
N SER A 134 16.24 9.35 32.17
CA SER A 134 16.84 10.53 32.82
C SER A 134 16.87 10.43 34.34
N VAL A 135 15.97 9.65 34.94
CA VAL A 135 15.84 9.50 36.39
C VAL A 135 16.57 8.24 36.85
N LEU A 136 17.67 8.41 37.58
CA LEU A 136 18.55 7.32 38.04
C LEU A 136 17.82 6.22 38.82
N ILE A 137 16.82 6.59 39.64
CA ILE A 137 16.02 5.62 40.40
C ILE A 137 15.25 4.69 39.45
N LEU A 138 14.68 5.23 38.37
CA LEU A 138 13.91 4.46 37.40
C LEU A 138 14.82 3.60 36.51
N GLN A 139 15.99 4.12 36.12
CA GLN A 139 17.02 3.30 35.46
C GLN A 139 17.43 2.11 36.32
N GLY A 140 17.68 2.35 37.61
CA GLY A 140 18.04 1.31 38.57
C GLY A 140 16.92 0.28 38.72
N ALA A 141 15.67 0.72 38.81
CA ALA A 141 14.51 -0.17 38.88
C ALA A 141 14.36 -1.05 37.62
N LEU A 142 14.54 -0.48 36.43
CA LEU A 142 14.57 -1.24 35.18
C LEU A 142 15.68 -2.29 35.18
N ALA A 143 16.88 -1.94 35.64
CA ALA A 143 18.01 -2.86 35.71
C ALA A 143 17.76 -4.01 36.71
N ILE A 144 17.23 -3.70 37.90
CA ILE A 144 16.89 -4.69 38.95
C ILE A 144 15.86 -5.71 38.45
N LEU A 145 14.90 -5.27 37.64
CA LEU A 145 13.84 -6.13 37.11
C LEU A 145 14.18 -6.75 35.75
N GLY A 146 15.33 -6.43 35.14
CA GLY A 146 15.71 -6.93 33.82
C GLY A 146 14.85 -6.37 32.67
N LEU A 147 14.36 -5.14 32.82
CA LEU A 147 13.44 -4.48 31.88
C LEU A 147 14.12 -3.42 31.00
N THR A 148 15.44 -3.27 31.05
CA THR A 148 16.18 -2.27 30.25
C THR A 148 15.94 -2.43 28.76
N ASP A 149 16.02 -3.66 28.24
CA ASP A 149 15.78 -3.92 26.80
C ASP A 149 14.31 -3.69 26.42
N TRP A 150 13.38 -3.97 27.32
CA TRP A 150 11.96 -3.72 27.11
C TRP A 150 11.65 -2.21 27.04
N ALA A 151 12.32 -1.40 27.87
CA ALA A 151 12.23 0.06 27.81
C ALA A 151 12.80 0.60 26.48
N GLY A 152 13.89 0.01 25.99
CA GLY A 152 14.45 0.31 24.67
C GLY A 152 13.48 -0.03 23.54
N GLU A 153 12.89 -1.22 23.58
CA GLU A 153 11.88 -1.71 22.64
C GLU A 153 10.63 -0.82 22.60
N LEU A 154 10.12 -0.39 23.77
CA LEU A 154 8.99 0.53 23.86
C LEU A 154 9.32 1.88 23.22
N LYS A 155 10.54 2.40 23.45
CA LYS A 155 10.98 3.65 22.82
C LYS A 155 11.09 3.51 21.31
N GLU A 156 11.77 2.47 20.83
CA GLU A 156 12.00 2.24 19.40
C GLU A 156 10.68 2.08 18.64
N SER A 157 9.78 1.25 19.17
CA SER A 157 8.45 1.04 18.58
C SER A 157 7.62 2.32 18.55
N ASN A 158 7.74 3.19 19.57
CA ASN A 158 7.11 4.51 19.57
C ASN A 158 7.67 5.48 18.52
N ASP A 159 9.00 5.55 18.38
CA ASP A 159 9.66 6.37 17.37
C ASP A 159 9.30 5.89 15.95
N ALA A 160 9.24 4.57 15.75
CA ALA A 160 8.84 3.96 14.49
C ALA A 160 7.38 4.26 14.14
N PHE A 161 6.47 4.11 15.11
CA PHE A 161 5.06 4.46 14.94
C PHE A 161 4.89 5.94 14.56
N ASN A 162 5.51 6.86 15.29
CA ASN A 162 5.37 8.30 15.04
C ASN A 162 5.85 8.68 13.63
N ARG A 163 7.00 8.14 13.20
CA ARG A 163 7.51 8.33 11.84
C ARG A 163 6.51 7.84 10.79
N LYS A 164 5.97 6.64 11.00
CA LYS A 164 5.01 6.03 10.08
C LYS A 164 3.67 6.77 10.04
N TYR A 165 3.27 7.32 11.19
CA TYR A 165 2.04 8.12 11.30
C TYR A 165 2.16 9.42 10.51
N LEU A 166 3.34 10.04 10.50
CA LEU A 166 3.64 11.21 9.67
C LEU A 166 3.66 10.86 8.17
N GLU A 167 4.25 9.73 7.78
CA GLU A 167 4.22 9.23 6.38
C GLU A 167 2.78 9.07 5.87
N ARG A 168 1.86 8.55 6.70
CA ARG A 168 0.43 8.46 6.33
C ARG A 168 -0.19 9.83 6.05
N ASN A 169 0.19 10.86 6.81
CA ASN A 169 -0.34 12.20 6.58
C ASN A 169 0.18 12.79 5.26
N GLU A 170 1.42 12.51 4.89
CA GLU A 170 1.97 12.86 3.57
C GLU A 170 1.25 12.11 2.44
N GLU A 171 0.96 10.82 2.63
CA GLU A 171 0.19 10.00 1.69
C GLU A 171 -1.20 10.59 1.43
N TYR A 172 -1.95 10.99 2.48
CA TYR A 172 -3.25 11.64 2.31
C TYR A 172 -3.19 12.96 1.53
N VAL A 173 -2.14 13.75 1.74
CA VAL A 173 -1.94 15.01 0.99
C VAL A 173 -1.66 14.72 -0.49
N VAL A 174 -0.91 13.67 -0.81
CA VAL A 174 -0.68 13.24 -2.19
C VAL A 174 -1.97 12.71 -2.81
N ASP A 175 -2.67 11.79 -2.16
CA ASP A 175 -3.90 11.19 -2.69
C ASP A 175 -5.01 12.23 -2.96
N SER A 176 -5.15 13.23 -2.08
CA SER A 176 -6.13 14.32 -2.27
C SER A 176 -5.87 15.19 -3.51
N LYS A 177 -4.64 15.19 -4.03
CA LYS A 177 -4.25 15.98 -5.21
C LYS A 177 -4.28 15.17 -6.51
N VAL A 178 -4.33 13.84 -6.43
CA VAL A 178 -4.14 12.99 -7.60
C VAL A 178 -5.47 12.51 -8.17
N ASN A 179 -5.84 13.07 -9.32
CA ASN A 179 -7.02 12.65 -10.06
C ASN A 179 -6.70 11.42 -10.92
N VAL A 180 -7.20 10.24 -10.54
CA VAL A 180 -6.99 8.99 -11.30
C VAL A 180 -7.48 9.10 -12.74
N THR A 181 -8.54 9.86 -13.00
CA THR A 181 -9.03 10.10 -14.36
C THR A 181 -7.97 10.83 -15.19
N GLU A 182 -7.38 11.89 -14.64
CA GLU A 182 -6.32 12.66 -15.30
C GLU A 182 -5.06 11.80 -15.56
N LEU A 183 -4.67 10.96 -14.59
CA LEU A 183 -3.56 10.03 -14.78
C LEU A 183 -3.84 9.00 -15.88
N ARG A 184 -5.09 8.49 -15.96
CA ARG A 184 -5.50 7.58 -17.05
C ARG A 184 -5.44 8.27 -18.40
N ASP A 185 -5.84 9.54 -18.47
CA ASP A 185 -5.80 10.32 -19.71
C ASP A 185 -4.34 10.52 -20.16
N LYS A 186 -3.44 10.93 -19.27
CA LYS A 186 -1.99 11.06 -19.58
C LYS A 186 -1.35 9.73 -19.98
N ALA A 187 -1.71 8.64 -19.31
CA ALA A 187 -1.21 7.31 -19.66
C ALA A 187 -1.75 6.83 -21.03
N LYS A 188 -3.00 7.15 -21.35
CA LYS A 188 -3.60 6.87 -22.67
C LYS A 188 -2.90 7.69 -23.77
N GLU A 189 -2.65 8.97 -23.54
CA GLU A 189 -1.95 9.85 -24.50
C GLU A 189 -0.53 9.35 -24.77
N SER A 190 0.22 9.01 -23.72
CA SER A 190 1.58 8.46 -23.87
C SER A 190 1.59 7.09 -24.57
N PHE A 191 0.58 6.24 -24.34
CA PHE A 191 0.41 5.01 -25.10
C PHE A 191 0.14 5.28 -26.60
N ILE A 192 -0.73 6.22 -26.93
CA ILE A 192 -1.04 6.59 -28.32
C ILE A 192 0.23 7.10 -29.02
N LEU A 193 0.97 8.02 -28.38
CA LEU A 193 2.23 8.53 -28.92
C LEU A 193 3.26 7.41 -29.17
N LEU A 194 3.34 6.44 -28.27
CA LEU A 194 4.23 5.29 -28.44
C LEU A 194 3.87 4.47 -29.69
N ILE A 195 2.60 4.10 -29.87
CA ILE A 195 2.18 3.28 -31.02
C ILE A 195 2.25 4.06 -32.34
N ASP A 196 2.02 5.37 -32.32
CA ASP A 196 2.18 6.25 -33.50
C ASP A 196 3.64 6.29 -33.95
N HIS A 197 4.58 6.43 -33.02
CA HIS A 197 6.01 6.39 -33.32
C HIS A 197 6.47 5.02 -33.83
N ILE A 198 5.97 3.92 -33.25
CA ILE A 198 6.25 2.56 -33.75
C ILE A 198 5.74 2.42 -35.19
N THR A 199 4.54 2.92 -35.48
CA THR A 199 3.96 2.91 -36.83
C THR A 199 4.80 3.72 -37.80
N ALA A 200 5.14 4.96 -37.44
CA ALA A 200 5.91 5.86 -38.29
C ALA A 200 7.27 5.27 -38.66
N HIS A 201 8.01 4.74 -37.67
CA HIS A 201 9.30 4.10 -37.93
C HIS A 201 9.17 2.81 -38.74
N GLY A 202 8.11 2.03 -38.53
CA GLY A 202 7.79 0.85 -39.33
C GLY A 202 7.58 1.19 -40.80
N THR A 203 6.80 2.24 -41.09
CA THR A 203 6.55 2.72 -42.45
C THR A 203 7.81 3.21 -43.14
N LEU A 204 8.68 3.93 -42.42
CA LEU A 204 9.91 4.51 -42.99
C LEU A 204 11.01 3.48 -43.24
N THR A 205 11.14 2.47 -42.38
CA THR A 205 12.30 1.56 -42.40
C THR A 205 11.98 0.20 -43.01
N LEU A 206 10.69 -0.19 -43.11
CA LEU A 206 10.21 -1.48 -43.62
C LEU A 206 10.87 -2.70 -42.95
N LEU A 207 11.30 -2.57 -41.69
CA LEU A 207 11.92 -3.67 -40.94
C LEU A 207 10.86 -4.60 -40.33
N GLU A 208 11.03 -5.91 -40.53
CA GLU A 208 10.13 -6.96 -40.04
C GLU A 208 9.86 -6.88 -38.53
N LYS A 209 10.85 -6.42 -37.75
CA LYS A 209 10.72 -6.23 -36.30
C LYS A 209 9.55 -5.33 -35.88
N TYR A 210 9.20 -4.32 -36.69
CA TYR A 210 8.05 -3.45 -36.40
C TYR A 210 6.73 -4.21 -36.61
N ALA A 211 6.65 -5.04 -37.65
CA ALA A 211 5.48 -5.88 -37.90
C ALA A 211 5.26 -6.89 -36.75
N VAL A 212 6.33 -7.46 -36.19
CA VAL A 212 6.27 -8.35 -35.03
C VAL A 212 5.71 -7.62 -33.80
N VAL A 213 6.24 -6.44 -33.46
CA VAL A 213 5.75 -5.63 -32.33
C VAL A 213 4.27 -5.27 -32.49
N VAL A 214 3.88 -4.82 -33.69
CA VAL A 214 2.48 -4.47 -34.01
C VAL A 214 1.57 -5.69 -33.79
N LYS A 215 1.98 -6.87 -34.27
CA LYS A 215 1.20 -8.11 -34.10
C LYS A 215 1.04 -8.49 -32.62
N GLU A 216 2.10 -8.37 -31.83
CA GLU A 216 2.06 -8.69 -30.40
C GLU A 216 1.12 -7.74 -29.63
N ILE A 217 1.22 -6.44 -29.86
CA ILE A 217 0.34 -5.44 -29.24
C ILE A 217 -1.11 -5.64 -29.65
N ASN A 218 -1.39 -5.93 -30.93
CA ASN A 218 -2.75 -6.19 -31.40
C ASN A 218 -3.35 -7.43 -30.72
N THR A 219 -2.55 -8.49 -30.61
CA THR A 219 -2.98 -9.74 -29.97
C THR A 219 -3.40 -9.50 -28.52
N ILE A 220 -2.58 -8.80 -27.73
CA ILE A 220 -2.94 -8.46 -26.34
C ILE A 220 -4.15 -7.53 -26.31
N THR A 221 -4.22 -6.54 -27.20
CA THR A 221 -5.35 -5.61 -27.25
C THR A 221 -6.68 -6.33 -27.51
N GLU A 222 -6.69 -7.30 -28.41
CA GLU A 222 -7.86 -8.13 -28.72
C GLU A 222 -8.26 -9.01 -27.54
N GLN A 223 -7.30 -9.59 -26.83
CA GLN A 223 -7.54 -10.40 -25.62
C GLN A 223 -8.23 -9.56 -24.54
N TYR A 224 -7.70 -8.37 -24.23
CA TYR A 224 -8.29 -7.48 -23.23
C TYR A 224 -9.67 -6.97 -23.67
N ASN A 225 -9.82 -6.54 -24.92
CA ASN A 225 -11.10 -6.09 -25.46
C ASN A 225 -12.18 -7.18 -25.36
N THR A 226 -11.82 -8.43 -25.66
CA THR A 226 -12.72 -9.59 -25.54
C THR A 226 -13.08 -9.87 -24.09
N MET A 227 -12.10 -9.83 -23.18
CA MET A 227 -12.31 -10.02 -21.75
C MET A 227 -13.31 -9.01 -21.18
N VAL A 228 -13.12 -7.72 -21.48
CA VAL A 228 -14.03 -6.66 -20.97
C VAL A 228 -15.39 -6.67 -21.66
N ALA A 229 -15.46 -7.09 -22.93
CA ALA A 229 -16.74 -7.25 -23.64
C ALA A 229 -17.60 -8.35 -23.02
N LYS A 230 -17.01 -9.50 -22.67
CA LYS A 230 -17.70 -10.62 -22.02
C LYS A 230 -18.36 -10.20 -20.69
N ARG A 231 -17.72 -9.30 -19.94
CA ARG A 231 -18.29 -8.72 -18.71
C ARG A 231 -19.57 -7.92 -18.97
N GLY A 232 -19.68 -7.25 -20.11
CA GLY A 232 -20.88 -6.50 -20.50
C GLY A 232 -22.04 -7.41 -20.93
N SER A 233 -21.75 -8.52 -21.62
CA SER A 233 -22.77 -9.45 -22.12
C SER A 233 -23.43 -10.30 -21.02
N THR A 234 -22.75 -10.56 -19.90
CA THR A 234 -23.33 -11.34 -18.79
C THR A 234 -24.50 -10.62 -18.11
N LYS A 235 -24.63 -9.29 -18.24
CA LYS A 235 -25.74 -8.52 -17.64
C LYS A 235 -27.05 -8.57 -18.42
N ILE A 236 -27.10 -9.17 -19.63
CA ILE A 236 -28.28 -9.10 -20.52
C ILE A 236 -29.06 -10.42 -20.64
N ASN A 237 -28.57 -11.55 -20.11
CA ASN A 237 -29.29 -12.84 -20.20
C ASN A 237 -30.22 -13.11 -19.01
N LEU A 238 -31.22 -12.25 -18.79
CA LEU A 238 -32.31 -12.48 -17.81
C LEU A 238 -33.72 -12.38 -18.41
N VAL A 239 -33.89 -12.28 -19.74
CA VAL A 239 -35.22 -12.08 -20.36
C VAL A 239 -35.77 -13.31 -21.12
N ASP A 240 -34.97 -14.34 -21.38
CA ASP A 240 -35.42 -15.48 -22.20
C ASP A 240 -35.89 -16.71 -21.40
N ILE A 241 -36.63 -16.49 -20.31
CA ILE A 241 -37.46 -17.55 -19.69
C ILE A 241 -38.88 -17.01 -19.56
N ASN A 242 -39.54 -16.80 -20.71
CA ASN A 242 -41.00 -16.77 -20.76
C ASN A 242 -41.45 -18.18 -21.16
N VAL A 243 -41.62 -19.04 -20.16
CA VAL A 243 -42.25 -20.36 -20.35
C VAL A 243 -43.69 -20.07 -20.77
N LYS A 244 -44.02 -20.47 -21.99
CA LYS A 244 -45.39 -20.61 -22.46
C LYS A 244 -46.14 -21.50 -21.47
N GLU A 245 -47.09 -20.94 -20.73
CA GLU A 245 -48.18 -21.72 -20.14
C GLU A 245 -49.10 -22.15 -21.30
N GLU A 246 -48.78 -23.31 -21.88
CA GLU A 246 -49.75 -24.07 -22.67
C GLU A 246 -50.72 -24.77 -21.72
N VAL A 247 -51.95 -24.28 -21.77
CA VAL A 247 -53.18 -24.87 -21.27
C VAL A 247 -53.40 -26.25 -21.89
N ILE A 248 -53.40 -27.32 -21.09
CA ILE A 248 -54.08 -28.62 -21.35
C ILE A 248 -54.46 -29.21 -19.98
N GLN A 249 -55.69 -29.04 -19.49
CA GLN A 249 -56.79 -30.03 -19.55
C GLN A 249 -56.41 -31.44 -19.06
N GLU A 250 -56.65 -31.74 -17.78
CA GLU A 250 -57.74 -32.61 -17.25
C GLU A 250 -57.75 -32.57 -15.71
#